data_AF-A0A958XZC6-F1
#
_entry.id   AF-A0A958XZC6-F1
#
_cell.length_a   1.000
_cell.length_b   1.000
_cell.length_c   1.000
_cell.angle_alpha   90.00
_cell.angle_beta   90.00
_cell.angle_gamma   90.00
#
_symmetry.space_group_name_H-M   'P 1'
#
loop_
_entity.id
_entity.type
_entity.pdbx_description
1 polymer ?
#
loop_
_entity_poly.entity_id
_entity_poly.type
_entity_poly.pdbx_seq_one_letter_code
_entity_poly.pdbx_strand_id
1 'polypeptide(L)' 'MKSIQIELKADEISDLEHLYHQTKDIRTRTRVQIILLNGEQGMVSSAIASIVRMNDVSVQRILHR' A
#
# COMPACT_ATOMS: atom_id res chain seq x y z
N MET A 1 -17.63 -3.08 2.64
CA MET A 1 -16.77 -3.79 1.67
C MET A 1 -15.94 -4.81 2.43
N LYS A 2 -15.58 -5.95 1.81
CA LYS A 2 -14.78 -7.01 2.45
C LYS A 2 -13.34 -6.54 2.65
N SER A 3 -12.69 -6.91 3.74
CA SER A 3 -11.28 -6.60 3.98
C SER A 3 -10.41 -7.26 2.90
N ILE A 4 -9.60 -6.47 2.22
CA ILE A 4 -8.63 -6.94 1.23
C ILE A 4 -7.27 -7.02 1.91
N GLN A 5 -6.60 -8.15 1.73
CA GLN A 5 -5.24 -8.35 2.16
C GLN A 5 -4.45 -8.88 0.96
N ILE A 6 -3.43 -8.14 0.57
CA ILE A 6 -2.51 -8.52 -0.50
C ILE A 6 -1.51 -9.50 0.09
N GLU A 7 -1.30 -10.62 -0.56
CA GLU A 7 -0.20 -11.53 -0.23
C GLU A 7 1.00 -11.13 -1.08
N LEU A 8 2.10 -10.75 -0.42
CA LEU A 8 3.37 -10.42 -1.08
C LEU A 8 4.43 -11.45 -0.73
N LYS A 9 5.23 -11.84 -1.71
CA LYS A 9 6.46 -12.61 -1.49
C LYS A 9 7.60 -11.69 -1.08
N ALA A 10 8.64 -12.25 -0.47
CA ALA A 10 9.82 -11.50 -0.04
C ALA A 10 10.47 -10.69 -1.18
N ASP A 11 10.56 -11.27 -2.38
CA ASP A 11 11.11 -10.59 -3.55
C ASP A 11 10.26 -9.38 -3.97
N GLU A 12 8.92 -9.53 -3.92
CA GLU A 12 7.98 -8.46 -4.27
C GLU A 12 8.04 -7.31 -3.24
N ILE A 13 8.21 -7.63 -1.95
CA ILE A 13 8.41 -6.63 -0.89
C ILE A 13 9.69 -5.84 -1.17
N SER A 14 10.80 -6.53 -1.45
CA SER A 14 12.09 -5.90 -1.75
C SER A 14 12.00 -4.98 -2.99
N ASP A 15 11.35 -5.43 -4.06
CA ASP A 15 11.14 -4.63 -5.27
C ASP A 15 10.30 -3.37 -4.99
N LEU A 16 9.25 -3.51 -4.17
CA LEU A 16 8.39 -2.40 -3.76
C LEU A 16 9.14 -1.40 -2.85
N GLU A 17 9.94 -1.87 -1.88
CA GLU A 17 10.77 -0.99 -1.05
C GLU A 17 11.76 -0.21 -1.91
N HIS A 18 12.43 -0.88 -2.85
CA HIS A 18 13.34 -0.23 -3.77
C HIS A 18 12.63 0.84 -4.61
N LEU A 19 11.44 0.53 -5.15
CA LEU A 19 10.62 1.48 -5.89
C LEU A 19 10.16 2.67 -5.02
N TYR A 20 9.77 2.43 -3.76
CA TYR A 20 9.36 3.47 -2.81
C TYR A 20 10.48 4.51 -2.62
N HIS A 21 11.72 4.05 -2.43
CA HIS A 21 12.87 4.90 -2.19
C HIS A 21 13.37 5.63 -3.45
N GLN A 22 13.26 5.01 -4.63
CA GLN A 22 13.82 5.58 -5.86
C GLN A 22 12.85 6.46 -6.66
N THR A 23 11.54 6.19 -6.57
CA THR A 23 10.59 6.92 -7.40
C THR A 23 10.53 8.41 -7.02
N LYS A 24 10.51 9.28 -8.04
CA LYS A 24 10.27 10.71 -7.87
C LYS A 24 8.78 11.05 -7.95
N ASP A 25 7.95 10.13 -8.44
CA ASP A 25 6.51 10.34 -8.53
C ASP A 25 5.83 10.07 -7.19
N ILE A 26 5.27 11.13 -6.60
CA ILE A 26 4.64 11.08 -5.28
C ILE A 26 3.46 10.11 -5.27
N ARG A 27 2.67 10.05 -6.36
CA ARG A 27 1.50 9.17 -6.42
C ARG A 27 1.92 7.70 -6.41
N THR A 28 2.96 7.36 -7.16
CA THR A 28 3.55 6.02 -7.18
C THR A 28 4.09 5.68 -5.80
N ARG A 29 4.85 6.58 -5.17
CA ARG A 29 5.37 6.38 -3.81
C ARG A 29 4.26 6.07 -2.81
N THR A 30 3.19 6.86 -2.80
CA THR A 30 2.05 6.65 -1.90
C THR A 30 1.34 5.33 -2.17
N ARG A 31 1.15 4.95 -3.44
CA ARG A 31 0.54 3.65 -3.77
C ARG A 31 1.39 2.48 -3.30
N VAL A 32 2.70 2.55 -3.52
CA VAL A 32 3.65 1.54 -3.04
C VAL A 32 3.61 1.45 -1.51
N GLN A 33 3.59 2.58 -0.80
CA GLN A 33 3.45 2.61 0.65
C GLN A 33 2.17 1.92 1.12
N ILE A 34 1.04 2.17 0.45
CA ILE A 34 -0.25 1.51 0.77
C ILE A 34 -0.14 0.00 0.60
N ILE A 35 0.49 -0.47 -0.48
CA ILE A 35 0.64 -1.90 -0.77
C ILE A 35 1.55 -2.56 0.28
N LEU A 36 2.70 -1.94 0.61
CA LEU A 36 3.61 -2.44 1.65
C LEU A 36 2.91 -2.52 3.02
N LEU A 37 2.22 -1.46 3.46
CA LEU A 37 1.51 -1.48 4.74
C LEU A 37 0.43 -2.58 4.79
N ASN A 38 -0.23 -2.88 3.67
CA ASN A 38 -1.23 -3.94 3.64
C ASN A 38 -0.64 -5.35 3.52
N GLY A 39 0.30 -5.55 2.59
CA GLY A 39 0.81 -6.87 2.23
C GLY A 39 2.01 -7.35 3.04
N GLU A 40 2.82 -6.43 3.56
CA GLU A 40 3.93 -6.78 4.47
C GLU A 40 3.47 -6.69 5.93
N GLN A 41 2.87 -5.56 6.33
CA GLN A 41 2.51 -5.31 7.73
C GLN A 41 1.08 -5.77 8.10
N GLY A 42 0.32 -6.30 7.14
CA GLY A 42 -1.03 -6.82 7.38
C GLY A 42 -2.05 -5.75 7.80
N MET A 43 -1.78 -4.47 7.55
CA MET A 43 -2.65 -3.39 8.01
C MET A 43 -3.94 -3.33 7.17
N VAL A 44 -5.05 -3.05 7.85
CA VAL A 44 -6.35 -2.83 7.20
C VAL A 44 -6.44 -1.42 6.60
N SER A 45 -7.29 -1.24 5.59
CA SER A 45 -7.41 0.00 4.82
C SER A 45 -7.67 1.24 5.67
N SER A 46 -8.47 1.13 6.73
CA SER A 46 -8.79 2.25 7.63
C SER A 46 -7.58 2.74 8.45
N ALA A 47 -6.72 1.80 8.87
CA ALA A 47 -5.48 2.14 9.57
C ALA A 47 -4.48 2.80 8.60
N ILE A 48 -4.34 2.23 7.40
CA ILE A 48 -3.49 2.78 6.33
C ILE A 48 -3.94 4.19 5.97
N ALA A 49 -5.24 4.42 5.78
CA ALA A 49 -5.83 5.71 5.44
C ALA A 49 -5.39 6.83 6.41
N SER A 50 -5.29 6.49 7.70
CA SER A 50 -4.81 7.42 8.74
C SER A 50 -3.32 7.74 8.59
N ILE A 51 -2.49 6.75 8.21
CA ILE A 51 -1.04 6.92 7.98
C ILE A 51 -0.77 7.78 6.75
N VAL A 52 -1.40 7.45 5.61
CA VAL A 52 -1.14 8.11 4.33
C VAL A 52 -2.00 9.38 4.12
N ARG A 53 -2.81 9.75 5.13
CA ARG A 53 -3.73 10.91 5.10
C ARG A 53 -4.66 10.90 3.90
N MET A 54 -5.20 9.74 3.58
CA MET A 54 -6.20 9.54 2.53
C MET A 54 -7.52 9.09 3.16
N ASN A 55 -8.61 9.15 2.39
CA ASN A 55 -9.85 8.51 2.83
C ASN A 55 -9.78 6.98 2.62
N ASP A 56 -10.51 6.24 3.45
CA ASP A 56 -10.54 4.77 3.43
C ASP A 56 -10.98 4.21 2.07
N VAL A 57 -11.98 4.82 1.42
CA VAL A 57 -12.49 4.38 0.12
C VAL A 57 -11.42 4.46 -0.98
N SER A 58 -10.58 5.49 -0.97
CA SER A 58 -9.47 5.65 -1.90
C SER A 58 -8.39 4.60 -1.67
N VAL A 59 -8.08 4.27 -0.42
CA VAL A 59 -7.14 3.19 -0.08
C VAL A 59 -7.70 1.84 -0.54
N GLN A 60 -8.98 1.55 -0.27
CA GLN A 60 -9.63 0.33 -0.74
C GLN A 60 -9.63 0.21 -2.27
N ARG A 61 -9.87 1.31 -2.99
CA ARG A 61 -9.78 1.33 -4.47
C ARG A 61 -8.37 1.07 -4.99
N ILE A 62 -7.35 1.49 -4.25
CA ILE A 62 -5.96 1.21 -4.61
C ILE A 62 -5.63 -0.26 -4.37
N LEU A 63 -6.07 -0.83 -3.25
CA LEU A 63 -5.83 -2.25 -2.90
C LEU A 63 -6.62 -3.23 -3.77
N HIS A 64 -7.73 -2.81 -4.38
CA HIS A 64 -8.53 -3.63 -5.29
C HIS A 64 -8.03 -3.59 -6.75
N ARG A 65 -7.14 -2.65 -7.09
CA ARG A 65 -6.61 -2.46 -8.44
C ARG A 65 -5.29 -3.20 -8.63
#